data_AF-A0A816PUI4-F1
#
_entry.id   AF-A0A816PUI4-F1
#
_cell.length_a   1.000
_cell.length_b   1.000
_cell.length_c   1.000
_cell.angle_alpha   90.00
_cell.angle_beta   90.00
_cell.angle_gamma   90.00
#
_symmetry.space_group_name_H-M   'P 1'
#
loop_
_entity.id
_entity.type
_entity.pdbx_description
1 polymer ?
#
loop_
_entity_poly.entity_id
_entity_poly.type
_entity_poly.pdbx_seq_one_letter_code
_entity_poly.pdbx_strand_id
1 'polypeptide(L)' 'MVNRWLSVFSFGESWHNNHHAFESSARQGLEWWQIDISWYIVRFLEIIGLATDVKLPSESQRRRMALVR' A
#
# COMPACT_ATOMS: atom_id res chain seq x y z
N MET A 1 2.07 -14.76 -10.45
CA MET A 1 3.35 -14.03 -10.51
C MET A 1 3.03 -12.57 -10.74
N VAL A 2 3.20 -11.71 -9.74
CA VAL A 2 2.92 -10.27 -9.90
C VAL A 2 4.23 -9.57 -10.30
N ASN A 3 4.22 -8.91 -11.46
CA ASN A 3 5.41 -8.27 -12.01
C ASN A 3 5.61 -6.89 -11.35
N ARG A 4 6.52 -6.83 -10.38
CA ARG A 4 6.77 -5.66 -9.52
C ARG A 4 7.09 -4.37 -10.30
N TRP A 5 7.66 -4.48 -11.50
CA TRP A 5 7.99 -3.35 -12.38
C TRP A 5 6.77 -2.71 -13.05
N LEU A 6 5.66 -3.45 -13.21
CA LEU A 6 4.41 -2.89 -13.72
C LEU A 6 3.70 -1.98 -12.70
N SER A 7 4.12 -1.97 -11.43
CA SER A 7 3.49 -1.14 -10.38
C SER A 7 3.54 0.35 -10.71
N VAL A 8 4.59 0.81 -11.40
CA VAL A 8 4.73 2.21 -11.82
C VAL A 8 3.67 2.58 -12.86
N PHE A 9 3.38 1.69 -13.81
CA PHE A 9 2.40 1.91 -14.88
C PHE A 9 0.96 1.61 -14.46
N SER A 10 0.78 0.76 -13.45
CA SER A 10 -0.52 0.36 -12.88
C SER A 10 -0.86 1.09 -11.59
N PHE A 11 -0.24 2.25 -11.33
CA PHE A 11 -0.54 3.11 -10.17
C PHE A 11 -0.43 2.42 -8.79
N GLY A 12 0.38 1.37 -8.68
CA GLY A 12 0.55 0.58 -7.46
C GLY A 12 -0.15 -0.78 -7.48
N GLU A 13 -1.05 -1.09 -8.42
CA GLU A 13 -1.83 -2.34 -8.43
C GLU A 13 -0.95 -3.59 -8.52
N SER A 14 0.25 -3.51 -9.10
CA SER A 14 1.21 -4.62 -9.11
C SER A 14 1.91 -4.85 -7.76
N TRP A 15 1.51 -4.16 -6.69
CA TRP A 15 1.75 -4.55 -5.31
C TRP A 15 0.63 -5.45 -4.76
N HIS A 16 -0.19 -6.04 -5.64
CA HIS A 16 -1.33 -6.90 -5.29
C HIS A 16 -1.03 -8.00 -4.27
N ASN A 17 0.19 -8.57 -4.27
CA ASN A 17 0.62 -9.54 -3.26
C ASN A 17 0.69 -8.94 -1.84
N ASN A 18 1.14 -7.69 -1.73
CA ASN A 18 1.15 -6.96 -0.46
C ASN A 18 -0.27 -6.58 -0.05
N HIS A 19 -1.12 -6.22 -1.01
CA HIS A 19 -2.53 -5.92 -0.78
C HIS A 19 -3.29 -7.16 -0.26
N HIS A 20 -3.11 -8.34 -0.84
CA HIS A 20 -3.71 -9.57 -0.30
C HIS A 20 -3.21 -9.93 1.11
N ALA A 21 -1.98 -9.56 1.46
CA ALA A 21 -1.46 -9.78 2.79
C ALA A 21 -2.00 -8.76 3.83
N PHE A 22 -2.48 -7.60 3.37
CA PHE A 22 -3.12 -6.56 4.17
C PHE A 22 -4.31 -5.93 3.42
N GLU A 23 -5.39 -6.69 3.25
CA GLU A 23 -6.56 -6.27 2.46
C GLU A 23 -7.22 -4.98 2.95
N SER A 24 -7.14 -4.72 4.26
CA SER A 24 -7.70 -3.53 4.89
C SER A 24 -6.77 -2.31 4.81
N SER A 25 -5.55 -2.44 4.28
CA SER A 25 -4.60 -1.34 4.16
C SER A 25 -4.84 -0.55 2.88
N ALA A 26 -5.05 0.75 3.01
CA ALA A 26 -5.10 1.69 1.89
C ALA A 26 -3.75 1.86 1.18
N ARG A 27 -2.65 1.45 1.84
CA ARG A 27 -1.29 1.48 1.29
C ARG A 27 -0.87 0.08 0.83
N GLN A 28 -0.54 -0.06 -0.46
CA GLN A 28 -0.12 -1.29 -1.11
C GLN A 28 1.43 -1.39 -1.19
N GLY A 29 2.11 -0.26 -1.38
CA GLY A 29 3.57 -0.15 -1.33
C GLY A 29 4.07 -0.01 0.10
N LEU A 30 4.69 -1.04 0.67
CA LEU A 30 5.06 -1.09 2.09
C LEU A 30 6.47 -0.55 2.36
N GLU A 31 7.36 -0.64 1.37
CA GLU A 31 8.69 -0.04 1.43
C GLU A 31 8.70 1.40 0.92
N TRP A 32 9.71 2.16 1.32
CA TRP A 32 9.89 3.55 0.90
C TRP A 32 10.18 3.70 -0.60
N TRP A 33 10.79 2.71 -1.24
CA TRP A 33 11.07 2.71 -2.69
C TRP A 33 9.87 2.21 -3.54
N GLN A 34 8.81 1.68 -2.91
CA GLN A 34 7.66 1.17 -3.63
C GLN A 34 6.73 2.33 -3.95
N ILE A 35 6.83 2.81 -5.20
CA ILE A 35 5.94 3.86 -5.70
C ILE A 35 4.51 3.29 -5.71
N ASP A 36 3.64 3.95 -4.95
CA ASP A 36 2.22 3.62 -4.80
C ASP A 36 1.42 4.88 -5.02
N ILE A 37 1.01 5.09 -6.27
CA ILE A 37 0.30 6.30 -6.68
C ILE A 37 -1.09 6.33 -6.07
N SER A 38 -1.72 5.16 -5.90
CA SER A 38 -3.01 5.01 -5.22
C SER A 38 -2.93 5.48 -3.76
N TRP A 39 -1.87 5.13 -3.04
CA TRP A 39 -1.61 5.65 -1.68
C TRP A 39 -1.46 7.17 -1.66
N TYR A 40 -0.73 7.76 -2.62
CA TYR A 40 -0.59 9.21 -2.68
C TYR A 40 -1.91 9.92 -2.95
N ILE A 41 -2.78 9.35 -3.78
CA ILE A 41 -4.14 9.87 -4.02
C ILE A 41 -4.97 9.78 -2.74
N VAL A 42 -4.99 8.63 -2.06
CA VAL A 42 -5.72 8.48 -0.78
C VAL A 42 -5.20 9.46 0.27
N ARG A 43 -3.88 9.62 0.38
CA ARG A 43 -3.28 10.55 1.33
C ARG A 43 -3.61 12.00 1.01
N PHE A 44 -3.66 12.37 -0.27
CA PHE A 44 -4.12 13.68 -0.69
C PHE A 44 -5.58 13.91 -0.31
N LEU A 45 -6.46 12.95 -0.58
CA LEU A 45 -7.88 12.99 -0.20
C LEU A 45 -8.06 13.08 1.32
N GLU A 46 -7.20 12.42 2.10
CA GLU A 46 -7.18 12.49 3.56
C GLU A 46 -6.78 13.87 4.06
N ILE A 47 -5.75 14.48 3.45
CA ILE A 47 -5.29 15.83 3.81
C ILE A 47 -6.38 16.88 3.58
N ILE A 48 -7.14 16.76 2.49
CA ILE A 48 -8.25 17.68 2.18
C ILE A 48 -9.56 17.29 2.87
N GLY A 49 -9.56 16.27 3.73
CA GLY A 49 -10.70 15.85 4.55
C GLY A 49 -11.79 15.06 3.81
N LEU A 50 -11.52 14.62 2.58
CA LEU A 50 -12.46 13.77 1.80
C LEU A 50 -12.35 12.29 2.18
N ALA A 51 -11.20 11.84 2.69
CA ALA A 51 -11.02 10.50 3.24
C ALA A 51 -10.80 10.61 4.75
N THR A 52 -11.63 9.93 5.55
CA THR A 52 -11.65 10.09 7.02
C THR A 52 -11.39 8.80 7.80
N ASP A 53 -11.59 7.62 7.20
CA ASP A 53 -11.32 6.30 7.81
C ASP A 53 -10.22 5.54 7.04
N VAL A 54 -9.07 6.19 6.85
CA VAL A 54 -7.92 5.60 6.14
C VAL A 54 -7.23 4.57 7.05
N LYS A 55 -7.35 3.29 6.70
CA LYS A 55 -6.76 2.19 7.45
C LYS A 55 -5.36 1.87 6.94
N LEU A 56 -4.41 1.77 7.87
CA LEU A 56 -3.03 1.37 7.63
C LEU A 56 -2.72 0.06 8.35
N PRO A 57 -1.71 -0.71 7.91
CA PRO A 57 -1.34 -1.95 8.60
C PRO A 57 -0.85 -1.60 10.00
N SER A 58 -1.26 -2.36 11.01
CA SER A 58 -0.79 -2.20 12.39
C SER A 58 0.72 -2.44 12.50
N GLU A 59 1.35 -1.96 13.58
CA GLU A 59 2.75 -2.24 13.90
C GLU A 59 3.06 -3.75 13.91
N SER A 60 2.14 -4.58 14.44
CA SER A 60 2.31 -6.03 14.47
C SER A 60 2.25 -6.67 13.08
N GLN A 61 1.36 -6.16 12.21
CA GLN A 61 1.28 -6.55 10.80
C GLN A 61 2.57 -6.19 10.05
N ARG A 62 3.08 -4.97 10.22
CA ARG A 62 4.36 -4.54 9.63
C ARG A 62 5.53 -5.43 10.07
N ARG A 63 5.62 -5.76 11.36
CA ARG A 63 6.65 -6.67 11.90
C ARG A 63 6.56 -8.08 11.35
N ARG A 64 5.35 -8.63 11.20
CA ARG A 64 5.15 -9.95 10.62
C ARG A 64 5.67 -10.03 9.18
N MET A 65 5.50 -8.98 8.39
CA MET A 65 6.08 -8.95 7.04
C MET A 65 7.60 -8.83 7.02
N ALA A 66 8.18 -8.07 7.95
CA ALA A 66 9.63 -7.99 8.08
C ALA A 66 10.28 -9.35 8.42
N LEU A 67 9.54 -10.24 9.10
CA LEU A 67 9.98 -11.58 9.48
C LEU A 67 9.76 -12.66 8.40
N VAL A 68 8.82 -12.44 7.47
CA VAL A 68 8.44 -13.39 6.40
C VAL A 68 9.15 -13.08 5.08
N ARG A 69 9.87 -11.95 5.02
CA ARG A 69 10.70 -11.54 3.88
C ARG A 69 12.02 -12.30 3.84
#